data_AF-A0AAV8WVQ2-F1
#
_entry.id   AF-A0AAV8WVQ2-F1
#
_cell.length_a   1.000
_cell.length_b   1.000
_cell.length_c   1.000
_cell.angle_alpha   90.00
_cell.angle_beta   90.00
_cell.angle_gamma   90.00
#
_symmetry.space_group_name_H-M   'P 1'
#
loop_
_entity.id
_entity.type
_entity.pdbx_description
1 polymer ?
#
loop_
_entity_poly.entity_id
_entity_poly.type
_entity_poly.pdbx_seq_one_letter_code
_entity_poly.pdbx_strand_id
1 'polypeptide(L)'
;MPNVSGPTSVKRRALNGVVESTLLYGAPVWHNAMNVGKYQQTFERVQRKMLLRFTSAYRTASTMAIQVIAGVIPIEIQVEEKRYLYSKEHRQQTTIKKEARERSLDIWQQNWQAESAKGQWTKRLIGDIRPWIKSKYRRTDYYTTQFLTAHGSFRTYTRKIGKTEDRNCIYCNEKDTVEHTMFYCIRWNNERLRTQNELGIILTPENITEEMLSSQGKWRTIEKMIRDVMQKKEEEERQAQNWKNE
;
A
#
# COMPACT_ATOMS: atom_id res chain seq x y z
N MET A 1 10.29 -7.46 13.19
CA MET A 1 10.23 -8.14 11.87
C MET A 1 10.99 -7.31 10.85
N PRO A 2 12.05 -7.87 10.22
CA PRO A 2 12.79 -7.20 9.18
C PRO A 2 11.91 -6.96 7.94
N ASN A 3 12.17 -5.87 7.21
CA ASN A 3 11.41 -5.52 6.00
C ASN A 3 11.88 -6.33 4.78
N VAL A 4 13.16 -6.71 4.74
CA VAL A 4 13.76 -7.56 3.72
C VAL A 4 14.06 -8.93 4.32
N SER A 5 13.86 -10.01 3.55
CA SER A 5 14.13 -11.40 3.97
C SER A 5 13.36 -11.89 5.22
N GLY A 6 12.27 -11.19 5.59
CA GLY A 6 11.40 -11.57 6.71
C GLY A 6 10.18 -12.40 6.30
N PRO A 7 9.22 -12.63 7.22
CA PRO A 7 7.99 -13.35 6.92
C PRO A 7 7.22 -12.73 5.75
N THR A 8 6.61 -13.57 4.90
CA THR A 8 5.81 -13.14 3.75
C THR A 8 4.57 -12.35 4.18
N SER A 9 4.01 -11.54 3.28
CA SER A 9 2.76 -10.81 3.52
C SER A 9 1.63 -11.73 4.00
N VAL A 10 1.54 -12.96 3.49
CA VAL A 10 0.55 -13.96 3.97
C VAL A 10 0.68 -14.24 5.47
N LYS A 11 1.90 -14.52 5.96
CA LYS A 11 2.14 -14.77 7.39
C LYS A 11 1.85 -13.54 8.25
N ARG A 12 2.23 -12.35 7.76
CA ARG A 12 1.96 -11.09 8.46
C ARG A 12 0.46 -10.77 8.54
N ARG A 13 -0.35 -11.24 7.59
CA ARG A 13 -1.82 -11.07 7.58
C ARG A 13 -2.49 -11.76 8.76
N ALA A 14 -2.05 -12.98 9.07
CA ALA A 14 -2.57 -13.75 10.18
C ALA A 14 -2.36 -13.00 11.51
N LEU A 15 -1.17 -12.41 11.70
CA LEU A 15 -0.87 -11.58 12.87
C LEU A 15 -1.75 -10.32 12.94
N ASN A 16 -2.04 -9.68 11.80
CA ASN A 16 -2.99 -8.56 11.77
C ASN A 16 -4.38 -8.97 12.27
N GLY A 17 -4.87 -10.15 11.85
CA GLY A 17 -6.17 -10.67 12.28
C GLY A 17 -6.26 -10.89 13.80
N VAL A 18 -5.18 -11.33 14.45
CA VAL A 18 -5.12 -11.47 15.92
C VAL A 18 -5.22 -10.11 16.61
N VAL A 19 -4.47 -9.12 16.12
CA VAL A 19 -4.49 -7.76 16.67
C VAL A 19 -5.87 -7.13 16.48
N GLU A 20 -6.47 -7.22 15.30
CA GLU A 20 -7.81 -6.69 15.04
C GLU A 20 -8.86 -7.37 15.91
N SER A 21 -8.79 -8.69 16.09
CA SER A 21 -9.71 -9.42 16.96
C SER A 21 -9.60 -8.95 18.42
N THR A 22 -8.38 -8.71 18.89
CA THR A 22 -8.12 -8.20 20.25
C THR A 22 -8.64 -6.77 20.41
N LEU A 23 -8.33 -5.90 19.44
CA LEU A 23 -8.77 -4.51 19.46
C LEU A 23 -10.29 -4.38 19.41
N LEU A 24 -10.97 -5.22 18.63
CA LEU A 24 -12.39 -5.08 18.35
C LEU A 24 -13.31 -5.92 19.26
N TYR A 25 -12.76 -6.76 20.15
CA TYR A 25 -13.54 -7.69 20.96
C TYR A 25 -14.71 -7.03 21.70
N GLY A 26 -14.45 -5.89 22.35
CA GLY A 26 -15.45 -5.12 23.09
C GLY A 26 -16.05 -3.93 22.34
N ALA A 27 -15.79 -3.80 21.03
CA ALA A 27 -16.13 -2.59 20.26
C ALA A 27 -17.58 -2.11 20.45
N PRO A 28 -18.61 -2.98 20.47
CA PRO A 28 -19.99 -2.53 20.70
C PRO A 28 -20.21 -1.79 22.02
N VAL A 29 -19.46 -2.12 23.07
CA VAL A 29 -19.60 -1.53 24.42
C VAL A 29 -18.93 -0.15 24.47
N TRP A 30 -17.70 -0.04 23.95
CA TRP A 30 -16.91 1.19 24.06
C TRP A 30 -16.91 2.07 22.81
N HIS A 31 -17.68 1.76 21.75
CA HIS A 31 -17.68 2.50 20.48
C HIS A 31 -17.79 4.03 20.65
N ASN A 32 -18.58 4.50 21.63
CA ASN A 32 -18.72 5.93 21.93
C ASN A 32 -17.40 6.64 22.28
N ALA A 33 -16.39 5.91 22.76
CA ALA A 33 -15.05 6.44 22.99
C ALA A 33 -14.38 6.91 21.68
N MET A 34 -14.76 6.37 20.52
CA MET A 34 -14.22 6.80 19.23
C MET A 34 -14.65 8.22 18.83
N ASN A 35 -15.65 8.80 19.50
CA ASN A 35 -16.01 10.22 19.33
C ASN A 35 -14.94 11.17 19.88
N VAL A 36 -14.01 10.66 20.72
CA VAL A 36 -12.88 11.42 21.24
C VAL A 36 -11.69 11.24 20.31
N GLY A 37 -11.28 12.30 19.60
CA GLY A 37 -10.22 12.25 18.59
C GLY A 37 -8.87 11.69 19.10
N LYS A 38 -8.54 11.89 20.39
CA LYS A 38 -7.34 11.29 21.02
C LYS A 38 -7.38 9.76 20.98
N TYR A 39 -8.53 9.15 21.25
CA TYR A 39 -8.69 7.69 21.22
C TYR A 39 -8.66 7.18 19.79
N GLN A 40 -9.36 7.83 18.86
CA GLN A 40 -9.29 7.50 17.44
C GLN A 40 -7.85 7.47 16.93
N GLN A 41 -7.06 8.52 17.20
CA GLN A 41 -5.64 8.56 16.83
C GLN A 41 -4.81 7.47 17.50
N THR A 42 -5.14 7.09 18.74
CA THR A 42 -4.44 6.02 19.46
C THR A 42 -4.67 4.66 18.80
N PHE A 43 -5.92 4.34 18.47
CA PHE A 43 -6.26 3.10 17.74
C PHE A 43 -5.66 3.09 16.33
N GLU A 44 -5.72 4.21 15.61
CA GLU A 44 -5.09 4.35 14.29
C GLU A 44 -3.58 4.11 14.37
N ARG A 45 -2.90 4.64 15.39
CA ARG A 45 -1.46 4.40 15.62
C ARG A 45 -1.15 2.93 15.84
N VAL A 46 -1.99 2.19 16.56
CA VAL A 46 -1.81 0.75 16.79
C VAL A 46 -1.99 -0.02 15.47
N GLN A 47 -3.07 0.24 14.74
CA GLN A 47 -3.31 -0.37 13.42
C GLN A 47 -2.14 -0.06 12.47
N ARG A 48 -1.74 1.21 12.38
CA ARG A 48 -0.61 1.67 11.56
C ARG A 48 0.68 0.93 11.86
N LYS A 49 1.04 0.71 13.14
CA LYS A 49 2.26 -0.03 13.50
C LYS A 49 2.25 -1.45 12.91
N MET A 50 1.11 -2.13 12.94
CA MET A 50 0.96 -3.45 12.35
C MET A 50 1.00 -3.39 10.82
N LEU A 51 0.32 -2.42 10.20
CA LEU A 51 0.27 -2.27 8.75
C LEU A 51 1.63 -1.93 8.13
N LEU A 52 2.46 -1.12 8.81
CA LEU A 52 3.83 -0.86 8.39
C LEU A 52 4.65 -2.15 8.31
N ARG A 53 4.45 -3.06 9.28
CA ARG A 53 5.10 -4.38 9.23
C ARG A 53 4.46 -5.26 8.17
N PHE A 54 3.14 -5.31 8.09
CA PHE A 54 2.43 -6.14 7.12
C PHE A 54 2.86 -5.86 5.67
N THR A 55 2.97 -4.58 5.32
CA THR A 55 3.36 -4.13 3.99
C THR A 55 4.87 -3.99 3.81
N SER A 56 5.65 -3.96 4.89
CA SER A 56 7.08 -3.58 4.86
C SER A 56 7.30 -2.14 4.35
N ALA A 57 6.31 -1.26 4.56
CA ALA A 57 6.38 0.14 4.19
C ALA A 57 7.35 0.95 5.07
N TYR A 58 7.82 2.08 4.53
CA TYR A 58 8.57 3.09 5.27
C TYR A 58 7.69 3.77 6.33
N ARG A 59 8.31 4.17 7.45
CA ARG A 59 7.62 4.85 8.57
C ARG A 59 6.89 6.14 8.19
N THR A 60 7.28 6.77 7.08
CA THR A 60 6.72 8.02 6.55
C THR A 60 5.56 7.81 5.58
N ALA A 61 5.24 6.57 5.20
CA ALA A 61 4.15 6.27 4.27
C ALA A 61 2.79 6.70 4.86
N SER A 62 1.87 7.21 4.03
CA SER A 62 0.53 7.61 4.49
C SER A 62 -0.23 6.45 5.15
N THR A 63 -0.96 6.69 6.24
CA THR A 63 -1.76 5.64 6.90
C THR A 63 -2.84 5.10 5.96
N MET A 64 -3.56 5.99 5.26
CA MET A 64 -4.59 5.60 4.29
C MET A 64 -4.01 4.77 3.15
N ALA A 65 -2.83 5.15 2.63
CA ALA A 65 -2.17 4.39 1.57
C ALA A 65 -1.80 2.98 2.04
N ILE A 66 -1.23 2.82 3.24
CA ILE A 66 -0.87 1.48 3.75
C ILE A 66 -2.10 0.65 4.13
N GLN A 67 -3.21 1.25 4.55
CA GLN A 67 -4.50 0.57 4.75
C GLN A 67 -5.01 -0.01 3.42
N VAL A 68 -5.00 0.79 2.34
CA VAL A 68 -5.40 0.37 0.99
C VAL A 68 -4.50 -0.73 0.46
N ILE A 69 -3.18 -0.52 0.46
CA ILE A 69 -2.19 -1.51 0.03
C ILE A 69 -2.35 -2.81 0.81
N ALA A 70 -2.59 -2.71 2.12
CA ALA A 70 -2.82 -3.87 2.95
C ALA A 70 -4.15 -4.59 2.69
N GLY A 71 -5.14 -3.86 2.18
CA GLY A 71 -6.51 -4.32 2.12
C GLY A 71 -7.17 -4.42 3.50
N VAL A 72 -6.80 -3.52 4.41
CA VAL A 72 -7.30 -3.48 5.78
C VAL A 72 -8.15 -2.24 5.96
N ILE A 73 -9.42 -2.45 6.33
CA ILE A 73 -10.38 -1.38 6.59
C ILE A 73 -9.88 -0.53 7.77
N PRO A 74 -9.94 0.81 7.70
CA PRO A 74 -9.62 1.69 8.82
C PRO A 74 -10.34 1.29 10.12
N ILE A 75 -9.62 1.33 11.24
CA ILE A 75 -10.11 0.77 12.52
C ILE A 75 -11.41 1.43 12.98
N GLU A 76 -11.59 2.73 12.75
CA GLU A 76 -12.80 3.47 13.07
C GLU A 76 -14.02 2.95 12.31
N ILE A 77 -13.85 2.60 11.03
CA ILE A 77 -14.91 2.01 10.22
C ILE A 77 -15.20 0.58 10.71
N GLN A 78 -14.16 -0.18 11.10
CA GLN A 78 -14.34 -1.51 11.68
C GLN A 78 -15.11 -1.48 13.01
N VAL A 79 -14.88 -0.47 13.86
CA VAL A 79 -15.63 -0.30 15.12
C VAL A 79 -17.11 -0.05 14.84
N GLU A 80 -17.42 0.82 13.88
CA GLU A 80 -18.81 1.09 13.50
C GLU A 80 -19.47 -0.15 12.88
N GLU A 81 -18.74 -0.94 12.07
CA GLU A 81 -19.22 -2.23 11.56
C GLU A 81 -19.61 -3.17 12.72
N LYS A 82 -18.78 -3.27 13.76
CA LYS A 82 -19.06 -4.12 14.93
C LYS A 82 -20.26 -3.62 15.74
N ARG A 83 -20.37 -2.31 15.95
CA ARG A 83 -21.51 -1.69 16.60
C ARG A 83 -22.81 -1.98 15.84
N TYR A 84 -22.80 -1.78 14.52
CA TYR A 84 -23.95 -2.07 13.66
C TYR A 84 -24.38 -3.53 13.79
N LEU A 85 -23.45 -4.47 13.72
CA LEU A 85 -23.74 -5.90 13.86
C LEU A 85 -24.33 -6.28 15.22
N TYR A 86 -23.85 -5.66 16.31
CA TYR A 86 -24.37 -5.92 17.66
C TYR A 86 -25.79 -5.39 17.85
N SER A 87 -26.14 -4.28 17.18
CA SER A 87 -27.48 -3.67 17.27
C SER A 87 -28.59 -4.47 16.57
N LYS A 88 -28.25 -5.49 15.79
CA LYS A 88 -29.20 -6.28 14.99
C LYS A 88 -29.51 -7.62 15.66
N GLU A 89 -30.78 -8.02 15.67
CA GLU A 89 -31.21 -9.31 16.20
C GLU A 89 -30.67 -10.51 15.38
N HIS A 90 -30.62 -11.68 16.02
CA HIS A 90 -29.89 -12.87 15.57
C HIS A 90 -30.43 -13.54 14.28
N ARG A 91 -31.58 -13.12 13.74
CA ARG A 91 -32.12 -13.70 12.50
C ARG A 91 -31.37 -13.16 11.28
N GLN A 92 -30.95 -14.06 10.38
CA GLN A 92 -30.27 -13.75 9.10
C GLN A 92 -28.88 -13.10 9.23
N GLN A 93 -28.07 -13.63 10.15
CA GLN A 93 -26.73 -13.10 10.47
C GLN A 93 -25.79 -12.99 9.25
N THR A 94 -25.94 -13.84 8.22
CA THR A 94 -25.11 -13.80 7.00
C THR A 94 -25.40 -12.58 6.12
N THR A 95 -26.68 -12.29 5.87
CA THR A 95 -27.12 -11.13 5.07
C THR A 95 -26.70 -9.83 5.75
N ILE A 96 -26.92 -9.74 7.07
CA ILE A 96 -26.56 -8.56 7.87
C ILE A 96 -25.04 -8.34 7.87
N LYS A 97 -24.23 -9.40 7.99
CA LYS A 97 -22.76 -9.32 7.89
C LYS A 97 -22.29 -8.79 6.54
N LYS A 98 -22.91 -9.25 5.46
CA LYS A 98 -22.59 -8.78 4.10
C LYS A 98 -22.95 -7.32 3.93
N GLU A 99 -24.15 -6.92 4.36
CA GLU A 99 -24.59 -5.53 4.30
C GLU A 99 -23.68 -4.59 5.11
N ALA A 100 -23.35 -4.97 6.35
CA ALA A 100 -22.43 -4.21 7.20
C ALA A 100 -21.08 -4.01 6.52
N ARG A 101 -20.54 -5.07 5.90
CA ARG A 101 -19.27 -5.01 5.18
C ARG A 101 -19.35 -4.11 3.96
N GLU A 102 -20.42 -4.17 3.16
CA GLU A 102 -20.56 -3.29 1.99
C GLU A 102 -20.63 -1.81 2.41
N ARG A 103 -21.37 -1.48 3.47
CA ARG A 103 -21.38 -0.12 4.04
C ARG A 103 -19.99 0.35 4.46
N SER A 104 -19.23 -0.51 5.14
CA SER A 104 -17.83 -0.21 5.49
C SER A 104 -16.96 0.04 4.27
N LEU A 105 -17.15 -0.72 3.18
CA LEU A 105 -16.41 -0.54 1.94
C LEU A 105 -16.81 0.76 1.22
N ASP A 106 -18.07 1.16 1.26
CA ASP A 106 -18.54 2.44 0.71
C ASP A 106 -17.90 3.62 1.44
N ILE A 107 -17.97 3.63 2.77
CA ILE A 107 -17.35 4.68 3.59
C ILE A 107 -15.84 4.73 3.33
N TRP A 108 -15.19 3.56 3.28
CA TRP A 108 -13.74 3.50 3.03
C TRP A 108 -13.39 4.02 1.64
N GLN A 109 -14.14 3.66 0.61
CA GLN A 109 -13.94 4.14 -0.76
C GLN A 109 -14.16 5.65 -0.86
N GLN A 110 -15.19 6.20 -0.21
CA GLN A 110 -15.45 7.64 -0.16
C GLN A 110 -14.32 8.40 0.52
N ASN A 111 -13.91 7.96 1.72
CA ASN A 111 -12.79 8.55 2.45
C ASN A 111 -11.51 8.48 1.61
N TRP A 112 -11.27 7.35 0.95
CA TRP A 112 -10.13 7.21 0.08
C TRP A 112 -10.15 8.23 -1.04
N GLN A 113 -11.28 8.39 -1.75
CA GLN A 113 -11.41 9.36 -2.83
C GLN A 113 -11.33 10.82 -2.35
N ALA A 114 -11.81 11.13 -1.15
CA ALA A 114 -11.76 12.48 -0.57
C ALA A 114 -10.35 12.94 -0.16
N GLU A 115 -9.42 12.03 0.16
CA GLU A 115 -8.06 12.39 0.58
C GLU A 115 -7.27 13.07 -0.56
N SER A 116 -6.92 14.34 -0.42
CA SER A 116 -6.28 15.16 -1.46
C SER A 116 -4.81 15.49 -1.20
N ALA A 117 -4.31 15.28 0.02
CA ALA A 117 -2.98 15.72 0.43
C ALA A 117 -1.93 14.61 0.36
N LYS A 118 -2.29 13.38 0.74
CA LYS A 118 -1.33 12.27 0.92
C LYS A 118 -1.74 11.04 0.11
N GLY A 119 -0.75 10.24 -0.30
CA GLY A 119 -1.01 8.97 -0.97
C GLY A 119 -1.57 9.07 -2.39
N GLN A 120 -1.47 10.23 -3.04
CA GLN A 120 -2.03 10.45 -4.40
C GLN A 120 -1.49 9.47 -5.44
N TRP A 121 -0.21 9.11 -5.36
CA TRP A 121 0.36 8.06 -6.22
C TRP A 121 -0.31 6.70 -6.01
N THR A 122 -0.45 6.28 -4.75
CA THR A 122 -1.18 5.05 -4.41
C THR A 122 -2.62 5.09 -4.89
N LYS A 123 -3.28 6.26 -4.83
CA LYS A 123 -4.65 6.45 -5.33
C LYS A 123 -4.74 6.32 -6.85
N ARG A 124 -3.78 6.88 -7.59
CA ARG A 124 -3.73 6.72 -9.05
C ARG A 124 -3.60 5.24 -9.44
N LEU A 125 -2.78 4.48 -8.71
CA LEU A 125 -2.60 3.05 -8.97
C LEU A 125 -3.77 2.20 -8.45
N ILE A 126 -4.37 2.54 -7.30
CA ILE A 126 -5.43 1.79 -6.63
C ILE A 126 -6.57 2.75 -6.33
N GLY A 127 -7.30 3.16 -7.37
CA GLY A 127 -8.43 4.08 -7.23
C GLY A 127 -9.65 3.39 -6.62
N ASP A 128 -10.04 2.25 -7.17
CA ASP A 128 -11.08 1.39 -6.62
C ASP A 128 -10.45 0.32 -5.71
N ILE A 129 -10.84 0.33 -4.45
CA ILE A 129 -10.33 -0.58 -3.42
C ILE A 129 -10.90 -1.98 -3.63
N ARG A 130 -12.11 -2.13 -4.21
CA ARG A 130 -12.83 -3.41 -4.26
C ARG A 130 -12.11 -4.49 -5.08
N PRO A 131 -11.67 -4.24 -6.33
CA PRO A 131 -10.88 -5.22 -7.09
C PRO A 131 -9.59 -5.60 -6.35
N TRP A 132 -8.92 -4.61 -5.77
CA TRP A 132 -7.67 -4.80 -5.03
C TRP A 132 -7.84 -5.71 -3.81
N ILE A 133 -8.92 -5.56 -3.05
CA ILE A 133 -9.19 -6.40 -1.87
C ILE A 133 -9.75 -7.77 -2.17
N LYS A 134 -10.46 -7.92 -3.30
CA LYS A 134 -11.01 -9.21 -3.73
C LYS A 134 -9.95 -10.10 -4.39
N SER A 135 -8.87 -9.53 -4.92
CA SER A 135 -7.84 -10.32 -5.60
C SER A 135 -7.08 -11.27 -4.68
N LYS A 136 -7.11 -12.56 -5.02
CA LYS A 136 -6.29 -13.60 -4.37
C LYS A 136 -4.81 -13.51 -4.72
N TYR A 137 -4.49 -12.83 -5.82
CA TYR A 137 -3.12 -12.66 -6.33
C TYR A 137 -2.36 -11.59 -5.59
N ARG A 138 -3.05 -10.67 -4.91
CA ARG A 138 -2.42 -9.62 -4.13
C ARG A 138 -1.39 -10.18 -3.16
N ARG A 139 -0.18 -9.68 -3.32
CA ARG A 139 0.95 -9.85 -2.41
C ARG A 139 1.59 -8.48 -2.22
N THR A 140 2.34 -8.34 -1.14
CA THR A 140 3.15 -7.16 -0.92
C THR A 140 4.50 -7.64 -0.42
N ASP A 141 5.54 -7.03 -0.95
CA ASP A 141 6.90 -7.13 -0.44
C ASP A 141 7.49 -5.72 -0.31
N TYR A 142 8.74 -5.64 0.14
CA TYR A 142 9.43 -4.39 0.35
C TYR A 142 9.53 -3.51 -0.91
N TYR A 143 9.78 -4.08 -2.10
CA TYR A 143 9.96 -3.32 -3.34
C TYR A 143 8.62 -2.96 -3.99
N THR A 144 7.67 -3.90 -4.02
CA THR A 144 6.31 -3.61 -4.48
C THR A 144 5.64 -2.55 -3.61
N THR A 145 5.89 -2.56 -2.30
CA THR A 145 5.33 -1.53 -1.40
C THR A 145 5.99 -0.17 -1.61
N GLN A 146 7.29 -0.12 -1.87
CA GLN A 146 7.98 1.12 -2.25
C GLN A 146 7.40 1.73 -3.53
N PHE A 147 7.22 0.89 -4.56
CA PHE A 147 6.55 1.26 -5.80
C PHE A 147 5.15 1.84 -5.51
N LEU A 148 4.30 1.12 -4.78
CA LEU A 148 2.93 1.54 -4.50
C LEU A 148 2.84 2.80 -3.64
N THR A 149 3.82 3.05 -2.75
CA THR A 149 3.79 4.18 -1.81
C THR A 149 4.55 5.41 -2.29
N ALA A 150 5.23 5.35 -3.43
CA ALA A 150 6.19 6.36 -3.86
C ALA A 150 7.31 6.64 -2.85
N HIS A 151 7.85 5.59 -2.24
CA HIS A 151 8.96 5.65 -1.30
C HIS A 151 10.14 4.84 -1.84
N GLY A 152 11.36 5.15 -1.40
CA GLY A 152 12.53 4.37 -1.76
C GLY A 152 13.70 5.20 -2.23
N SER A 153 14.46 4.65 -3.18
CA SER A 153 15.61 5.28 -3.82
C SER A 153 15.21 6.31 -4.90
N PHE A 154 14.12 7.05 -4.67
CA PHE A 154 13.64 8.11 -5.56
C PHE A 154 14.02 9.48 -5.01
N ARG A 155 14.73 10.32 -5.77
CA ARG A 155 15.24 11.61 -5.28
C ARG A 155 14.17 12.61 -4.90
N THR A 156 12.98 12.53 -5.49
CA THR A 156 11.82 13.29 -5.00
C THR A 156 11.44 12.95 -3.56
N TYR A 157 11.63 11.69 -3.13
CA TYR A 157 11.42 11.24 -1.76
C TYR A 157 12.67 11.40 -0.88
N THR A 158 13.86 11.01 -1.34
CA THR A 158 15.08 11.09 -0.52
C THR A 158 15.43 12.52 -0.15
N ARG A 159 15.17 13.50 -1.03
CA ARG A 159 15.30 14.93 -0.69
C ARG A 159 14.32 15.36 0.39
N LYS A 160 13.08 14.86 0.37
CA LYS A 160 12.07 15.16 1.40
C LYS A 160 12.51 14.68 2.78
N ILE A 161 13.31 13.62 2.86
CA ILE A 161 13.88 13.10 4.11
C ILE A 161 15.33 13.52 4.35
N GLY A 162 15.85 14.50 3.61
CA GLY A 162 17.18 15.09 3.81
C GLY A 162 18.36 14.22 3.41
N LYS A 163 18.16 13.20 2.55
CA LYS A 163 19.24 12.31 2.08
C LYS A 163 19.92 12.74 0.78
N THR A 164 19.28 13.61 0.00
CA THR A 164 19.81 14.13 -1.27
C THR A 164 19.48 15.60 -1.41
N GLU A 165 20.28 16.34 -2.18
CA GLU A 165 20.16 17.80 -2.35
C GLU A 165 19.11 18.17 -3.41
N ASP A 166 19.06 17.40 -4.50
CA ASP A 166 18.18 17.60 -5.65
C ASP A 166 17.08 16.53 -5.77
N ARG A 167 16.21 16.69 -6.76
CA ARG A 167 15.11 15.76 -7.09
C ARG A 167 15.34 15.06 -8.43
N ASN A 168 16.57 15.08 -8.96
CA ASN A 168 16.86 14.74 -10.35
C ASN A 168 17.41 13.33 -10.45
N CYS A 169 16.94 12.59 -11.44
CA CYS A 169 17.32 11.21 -11.68
C CYS A 169 18.80 11.12 -12.07
N ILE A 170 19.57 10.24 -11.41
CA ILE A 170 21.02 10.10 -11.67
C ILE A 170 21.36 9.64 -13.08
N TYR A 171 20.39 9.10 -13.81
CA TYR A 171 20.61 8.53 -15.15
C TYR A 171 20.28 9.48 -16.30
N CYS A 172 19.38 10.45 -16.08
CA CYS A 172 18.85 11.28 -17.16
C CYS A 172 18.42 12.69 -16.73
N ASN A 173 18.69 13.06 -15.48
CA ASN A 173 18.44 14.39 -14.91
C ASN A 173 16.97 14.87 -14.84
N GLU A 174 16.03 14.09 -15.34
CA GLU A 174 14.58 14.30 -15.15
C GLU A 174 14.15 14.20 -13.68
N LYS A 175 12.96 14.69 -13.34
CA LYS A 175 12.43 14.59 -11.97
C LYS A 175 12.23 13.12 -11.55
N ASP A 176 13.00 12.68 -10.56
CA ASP A 176 13.07 11.29 -10.12
C ASP A 176 11.88 10.88 -9.24
N THR A 177 10.78 10.60 -9.90
CA THR A 177 9.57 9.99 -9.33
C THR A 177 9.54 8.49 -9.61
N VAL A 178 8.65 7.78 -8.92
CA VAL A 178 8.34 6.37 -9.25
C VAL A 178 7.80 6.26 -10.66
N GLU A 179 6.92 7.18 -11.04
CA GLU A 179 6.36 7.26 -12.38
C GLU A 179 7.47 7.36 -13.43
N HIS A 180 8.38 8.32 -13.26
CA HIS A 180 9.55 8.45 -14.11
C HIS A 180 10.36 7.15 -14.17
N THR A 181 10.78 6.61 -13.03
CA THR A 181 11.59 5.39 -12.97
C THR A 181 10.90 4.21 -13.68
N MET A 182 9.63 3.97 -13.36
CA MET A 182 8.90 2.76 -13.76
C MET A 182 8.27 2.83 -15.14
N PHE A 183 8.10 4.02 -15.72
CA PHE A 183 7.42 4.17 -17.01
C PHE A 183 8.19 4.96 -18.08
N TYR A 184 9.15 5.82 -17.71
CA TYR A 184 9.77 6.76 -18.65
C TYR A 184 11.31 6.72 -18.71
N CYS A 185 11.97 6.39 -17.60
CA CYS A 185 13.42 6.51 -17.50
C CYS A 185 14.13 5.56 -18.46
N ILE A 186 15.03 6.12 -19.28
CA ILE A 186 15.81 5.39 -20.28
C ILE A 186 16.62 4.23 -19.69
N ARG A 187 17.07 4.37 -18.43
CA ARG A 187 17.87 3.36 -17.73
C ARG A 187 17.15 2.02 -17.58
N TRP A 188 15.81 2.05 -17.50
CA TRP A 188 14.97 0.88 -17.23
C TRP A 188 14.20 0.41 -18.47
N ASN A 189 14.60 0.87 -19.67
CA ASN A 189 13.90 0.56 -20.91
C ASN A 189 13.93 -0.94 -21.22
N ASN A 190 15.06 -1.62 -20.96
CA ASN A 190 15.20 -3.04 -21.22
C ASN A 190 14.29 -3.90 -20.34
N GLU A 191 14.23 -3.60 -19.04
CA GLU A 191 13.35 -4.27 -18.09
C GLU A 191 11.89 -4.04 -18.47
N ARG A 192 11.53 -2.80 -18.81
CA ARG A 192 10.16 -2.43 -19.22
C ARG A 192 9.74 -3.13 -20.52
N LEU A 193 10.55 -3.04 -21.57
CA LEU A 193 10.26 -3.66 -22.87
C LEU A 193 10.16 -5.18 -22.77
N ARG A 194 11.04 -5.83 -22.00
CA ARG A 194 10.95 -7.27 -21.76
C ARG A 194 9.60 -7.66 -21.16
N THR A 195 9.19 -6.96 -20.09
CA THR A 195 7.91 -7.20 -19.42
C THR A 195 6.72 -6.91 -20.34
N GLN A 196 6.75 -5.81 -21.08
CA GLN A 196 5.67 -5.46 -22.02
C GLN A 196 5.52 -6.49 -23.15
N ASN A 197 6.64 -6.98 -23.70
CA ASN A 197 6.63 -8.01 -24.74
C ASN A 197 6.09 -9.34 -24.20
N GLU A 198 6.49 -9.74 -22.99
CA GLU A 198 5.99 -10.97 -22.34
C GLU A 198 4.47 -10.90 -22.09
N LEU A 199 3.97 -9.72 -21.71
CA LEU A 199 2.56 -9.51 -21.40
C LEU A 199 1.70 -9.20 -22.64
N GLY A 200 2.31 -8.80 -23.76
CA GLY A 200 1.62 -8.32 -24.96
C GLY A 200 0.90 -6.99 -24.78
N ILE A 201 1.33 -6.15 -23.83
CA ILE A 201 0.67 -4.88 -23.47
C ILE A 201 1.71 -3.79 -23.19
N ILE A 202 1.33 -2.54 -23.39
CA ILE A 202 2.10 -1.38 -22.91
C ILE A 202 1.69 -1.10 -21.47
N LEU A 203 2.65 -1.06 -20.55
CA LEU A 203 2.37 -0.78 -19.14
C LEU A 203 2.33 0.74 -18.92
N THR A 204 1.27 1.21 -18.28
CA THR A 204 1.11 2.59 -17.85
C THR A 204 0.72 2.65 -16.38
N PRO A 205 0.83 3.81 -15.72
CA PRO A 205 0.31 3.96 -14.36
C PRO A 205 -1.19 3.60 -14.24
N GLU A 206 -1.96 3.78 -15.31
CA GLU A 206 -3.40 3.56 -15.34
C GLU A 206 -3.79 2.08 -15.41
N ASN A 207 -2.99 1.23 -16.07
CA ASN A 207 -3.33 -0.17 -16.27
C ASN A 207 -2.55 -1.16 -15.40
N ILE A 208 -1.37 -0.79 -14.88
CA ILE A 208 -0.44 -1.74 -14.25
C ILE A 208 -1.10 -2.54 -13.12
N THR A 209 -1.92 -1.89 -12.30
CA THR A 209 -2.61 -2.54 -11.19
C THR A 209 -3.68 -3.50 -11.69
N GLU A 210 -4.50 -3.09 -12.67
CA GLU A 210 -5.52 -3.94 -13.26
C GLU A 210 -4.90 -5.21 -13.85
N GLU A 211 -3.80 -5.05 -14.57
CA GLU A 211 -3.02 -6.13 -15.17
C GLU A 211 -2.44 -7.07 -14.12
N MET A 212 -1.88 -6.54 -13.03
CA MET A 212 -1.44 -7.33 -11.89
C MET A 212 -2.59 -8.16 -11.29
N LEU A 213 -3.79 -7.57 -11.17
CA LEU A 213 -4.95 -8.23 -10.57
C LEU A 213 -5.62 -9.26 -11.49
N SER A 214 -5.35 -9.22 -12.80
CA SER A 214 -6.03 -10.05 -13.80
C SER A 214 -5.61 -11.52 -13.77
N SER A 215 -4.35 -11.83 -13.41
CA SER A 215 -3.91 -13.20 -13.24
C SER A 215 -2.66 -13.32 -12.36
N GLN A 216 -2.42 -14.52 -11.83
CA GLN A 216 -1.20 -14.80 -11.07
C GLN A 216 0.08 -14.65 -11.91
N GLY A 217 0.01 -15.01 -13.20
CA GLY A 217 1.14 -14.88 -14.12
C GLY A 217 1.52 -13.42 -14.30
N LYS A 218 0.55 -12.57 -14.68
CA LYS A 218 0.76 -11.12 -14.84
C LYS A 218 1.25 -10.47 -13.55
N TRP A 219 0.68 -10.82 -12.40
CA TRP A 219 1.17 -10.38 -11.09
C TRP A 219 2.68 -10.65 -10.93
N ARG A 220 3.11 -11.91 -11.14
CA ARG A 220 4.50 -12.33 -10.95
C ARG A 220 5.45 -11.62 -11.92
N THR A 221 5.06 -11.51 -13.18
CA THR A 221 5.87 -10.87 -14.22
C THR A 221 6.07 -9.38 -13.92
N ILE A 222 5.02 -8.65 -13.51
CA ILE A 222 5.10 -7.24 -13.13
C ILE A 222 5.85 -7.05 -11.80
N GLU A 223 5.59 -7.90 -10.79
CA GLU A 223 6.29 -7.88 -9.51
C GLU A 223 7.80 -8.11 -9.69
N LYS A 224 8.19 -9.01 -10.59
CA LYS A 224 9.60 -9.22 -10.94
C LYS A 224 10.24 -7.98 -11.55
N MET A 225 9.57 -7.32 -12.50
CA MET A 225 10.05 -6.06 -13.08
C MET A 225 10.26 -4.99 -12.01
N ILE A 226 9.27 -4.78 -11.15
CA ILE A 226 9.35 -3.82 -10.03
C ILE A 226 10.56 -4.16 -9.15
N ARG A 227 10.72 -5.42 -8.76
CA ARG A 227 11.84 -5.85 -7.92
C ARG A 227 13.19 -5.61 -8.58
N ASP A 228 13.37 -6.02 -9.84
CA ASP A 228 14.64 -5.91 -10.56
C ASP A 228 15.06 -4.43 -10.69
N VAL A 229 14.13 -3.56 -11.07
CA VAL A 229 14.35 -2.10 -11.18
C VAL A 229 14.66 -1.50 -9.82
N MET A 230 13.82 -1.76 -8.81
CA MET A 230 13.94 -1.14 -7.49
C MET A 230 15.21 -1.56 -6.77
N GLN A 231 15.56 -2.85 -6.82
CA GLN A 231 16.77 -3.37 -6.19
C GLN A 231 18.02 -2.76 -6.82
N LYS A 232 18.08 -2.70 -8.15
CA LYS A 232 19.25 -2.15 -8.84
C LYS A 232 19.36 -0.64 -8.67
N LYS A 233 18.25 0.10 -8.72
CA LYS A 233 18.23 1.54 -8.42
C LYS A 233 18.66 1.84 -6.99
N GLU A 234 18.18 1.07 -6.00
CA GLU A 234 18.58 1.26 -4.60
C GLU A 234 20.08 1.09 -4.39
N GLU A 235 20.70 0.11 -5.06
CA GLU A 235 22.14 -0.09 -5.01
C GLU A 235 22.92 1.04 -5.70
N GLU A 236 22.53 1.42 -6.91
CA GLU A 236 23.19 2.49 -7.68
C GLU A 236 23.07 3.86 -6.98
N GLU A 237 21.93 4.19 -6.36
CA GLU A 237 21.76 5.42 -5.57
C GLU A 237 22.56 5.40 -4.28
N ARG A 238 22.74 4.23 -3.64
CA ARG A 238 23.60 4.09 -2.45
C ARG A 238 25.06 4.35 -2.80
N GLN A 239 25.53 3.80 -3.91
CA GLN A 239 26.90 4.04 -4.41
C GLN A 239 27.12 5.52 -4.74
N ALA A 240 26.16 6.15 -5.42
CA ALA A 240 26.23 7.58 -5.74
C ALA A 240 26.23 8.49 -4.49
N GLN A 241 25.58 8.08 -3.41
CA GLN A 241 25.60 8.81 -2.13
C GLN A 241 26.93 8.64 -1.40
N ASN A 242 27.51 7.43 -1.41
CA ASN A 242 28.79 7.17 -0.76
C ASN A 242 29.93 7.93 -1.46
N TRP A 243 29.97 7.93 -2.79
CA TRP A 243 30.97 8.69 -3.57
C TRP A 243 30.98 10.20 -3.26
N LYS A 244 29.83 10.79 -2.92
CA LYS A 244 29.74 12.22 -2.58
C LYS A 244 30.26 12.57 -1.18
N ASN A 245 30.45 11.58 -0.31
CA ASN A 245 30.89 11.77 1.07
C ASN A 245 32.39 11.44 1.28
N GLU A 246 33.08 11.02 0.21
CA GLU A 246 34.53 10.82 0.15
C GLU A 246 35.22 12.06 -0.44
#